data_AF-A0A7K7EHN1-F1
#
_entry.id   AF-A0A7K7EHN1-F1
#
_cell.length_a   1.000
_cell.length_b   1.000
_cell.length_c   1.000
_cell.angle_alpha   90.00
_cell.angle_beta   90.00
_cell.angle_gamma   90.00
#
_symmetry.space_group_name_H-M   'P 1'
#
loop_
_entity.id
_entity.type
_entity.pdbx_description
1 polymer ?
#
loop_
_entity_poly.entity_id
_entity_poly.type
_entity_poly.pdbx_seq_one_letter_code
_entity_poly.pdbx_strand_id
1 'polypeptide(L)'
;AAALQRLREVFDIEELPPDVLPRKKPPQFMVDLFNKVADANGITRGPGLLQGDVVRSFEDRVHVDHHHFYFDISAMEKGEQVLKAEFRVFKLKRTHRSRRSDVQHFCKVEVYELLESENKPQKKHLIASRLLSLYTEGWEVFNVTQTVSKWVGNSSSNHGFWITTTHVSKNGMKHDVVTFAKRQGTSQESRNALLVLFTNSNKRRSHSFKQALPSLMVHVILVTLVRPRAAAAAISSLTACHRRELYVDFHAIGWSGWIIHPSGYNAFYCKGSCIFPLGESLNATNHATVQSIVYTLKLSQEVSMPCCVPDELKSLNLLYFDDKQNVVLKNYKDMVATRCGCH
;
A
#
# COMPACT_ATOMS: atom_id res chain seq x y z
N ALA A 1 -15.07 15.51 15.21
CA ALA A 1 -14.94 14.09 15.58
C ALA A 1 -15.41 13.14 14.48
N ALA A 2 -16.69 13.13 14.09
CA ALA A 2 -17.23 12.18 13.11
C ALA A 2 -16.57 12.23 11.71
N ALA A 3 -16.24 13.42 11.19
CA ALA A 3 -15.60 13.57 9.89
C ALA A 3 -14.20 12.93 9.83
N LEU A 4 -13.39 13.10 10.88
CA LEU A 4 -12.07 12.47 10.98
C LEU A 4 -12.16 10.96 11.11
N GLN A 5 -13.18 10.45 11.81
CA GLN A 5 -13.43 9.01 11.89
C GLN A 5 -13.77 8.41 10.51
N ARG A 6 -14.61 9.09 9.72
CA ARG A 6 -14.90 8.66 8.34
C ARG A 6 -13.67 8.70 7.45
N LEU A 7 -12.81 9.70 7.61
CA LEU A 7 -11.55 9.75 6.87
C LEU A 7 -10.66 8.56 7.21
N ARG A 8 -10.56 8.19 8.48
CA ARG A 8 -9.82 6.98 8.92
C ARG A 8 -10.38 5.71 8.29
N GLU A 9 -11.69 5.55 8.24
CA GLU A 9 -12.34 4.42 7.58
C GLU A 9 -11.99 4.36 6.08
N VAL A 10 -11.98 5.50 5.38
CA VAL A 10 -11.60 5.55 3.95
C VAL A 10 -10.16 5.09 3.71
N PHE A 11 -9.25 5.41 4.63
CA PHE A 11 -7.85 4.98 4.55
C PHE A 11 -7.59 3.63 5.27
N ASP A 12 -8.63 2.95 5.75
CA ASP A 12 -8.55 1.72 6.57
C ASP A 12 -7.57 1.83 7.75
N ILE A 13 -7.53 2.97 8.44
CA ILE A 13 -6.64 3.21 9.58
C ILE A 13 -7.46 3.07 10.86
N GLU A 14 -7.41 1.91 11.51
CA GLU A 14 -8.17 1.64 12.75
C GLU A 14 -7.66 2.49 13.92
N GLU A 15 -6.33 2.59 14.06
CA GLU A 15 -5.66 3.50 15.00
C GLU A 15 -4.58 4.28 14.28
N LEU A 16 -4.58 5.61 14.46
CA LEU A 16 -3.49 6.42 13.95
C LEU A 16 -2.22 6.05 14.72
N PRO A 17 -1.10 5.74 14.04
CA PRO A 17 0.19 5.69 14.69
C PRO A 17 0.38 6.98 15.49
N PRO A 18 1.07 6.92 16.65
CA PRO A 18 1.41 8.13 17.39
C PRO A 18 2.04 9.14 16.43
N ASP A 19 1.63 10.41 16.50
CA ASP A 19 2.19 11.51 15.69
C ASP A 19 3.61 11.85 16.21
N VAL A 20 4.48 10.86 16.11
CA VAL A 20 5.86 10.87 16.54
C VAL A 20 6.68 10.64 15.30
N LEU A 21 7.59 11.58 15.02
CA LEU A 21 8.49 11.46 13.88
C LEU A 21 9.15 10.08 13.87
N PRO A 22 9.22 9.42 12.70
CA PRO A 22 9.76 8.08 12.60
C PRO A 22 11.18 8.07 13.13
N ARG A 23 11.50 7.13 14.02
CA ARG A 23 12.85 7.02 14.59
C ARG A 23 13.84 6.40 13.59
N LYS A 24 13.35 5.94 12.44
CA LYS A 24 14.08 5.17 11.44
C LYS A 24 13.81 5.71 10.04
N LYS A 25 14.80 5.57 9.15
CA LYS A 25 14.64 5.83 7.72
C LYS A 25 13.94 4.64 7.05
N PRO A 26 13.08 4.86 6.04
CA PRO A 26 12.47 3.75 5.32
C PRO A 26 13.51 2.97 4.52
N PRO A 27 13.35 1.64 4.36
CA PRO A 27 14.24 0.87 3.48
C PRO A 27 14.20 1.40 2.06
N GLN A 28 15.37 1.58 1.44
CA GLN A 28 15.48 2.14 0.08
C GLN A 28 14.65 1.36 -0.94
N PHE A 29 14.59 0.03 -0.78
CA PHE A 29 13.77 -0.82 -1.64
C PHE A 29 12.28 -0.42 -1.64
N MET A 30 11.72 -0.03 -0.49
CA MET A 30 10.30 0.37 -0.41
C MET A 30 10.06 1.72 -1.09
N VAL A 31 11.03 2.64 -0.98
CA VAL A 31 11.00 3.93 -1.70
C VAL A 31 11.10 3.72 -3.21
N ASP A 32 12.01 2.85 -3.66
CA ASP A 32 12.17 2.49 -5.07
C ASP A 32 10.91 1.80 -5.61
N LEU A 33 10.30 0.92 -4.81
CA LEU A 33 9.04 0.28 -5.16
C LEU A 33 7.91 1.30 -5.33
N PHE A 34 7.78 2.26 -4.41
CA PHE A 34 6.83 3.37 -4.54
C PHE A 34 7.08 4.17 -5.83
N ASN A 35 8.32 4.59 -6.09
CA ASN A 35 8.68 5.37 -7.28
C ASN A 35 8.44 4.60 -8.60
N LYS A 36 8.45 3.26 -8.56
CA LYS A 36 8.14 2.42 -9.71
C LYS A 36 6.64 2.37 -10.01
N VAL A 37 5.80 2.39 -8.99
CA VAL A 37 4.34 2.13 -9.13
C VAL A 37 3.51 3.41 -9.14
N ALA A 38 4.04 4.49 -8.57
CA ALA A 38 3.36 5.75 -8.38
C ALA A 38 4.18 6.93 -8.93
N ASP A 39 3.50 8.03 -9.27
CA ASP A 39 4.14 9.32 -9.54
C ASP A 39 4.45 10.08 -8.23
N ALA A 40 5.00 11.30 -8.36
CA ALA A 40 5.35 12.14 -7.21
C ALA A 40 4.15 12.53 -6.33
N ASN A 41 2.93 12.51 -6.88
CA ASN A 41 1.67 12.78 -6.17
C ASN A 41 1.02 11.50 -5.63
N GLY A 42 1.70 10.36 -5.72
CA GLY A 42 1.19 9.06 -5.31
C GLY A 42 0.21 8.42 -6.30
N ILE A 43 -0.09 9.04 -7.45
CA ILE A 43 -1.07 8.49 -8.40
C ILE A 43 -0.47 7.26 -9.10
N THR A 44 -1.26 6.19 -9.20
CA THR A 44 -0.82 4.93 -9.81
C THR A 44 -0.49 5.12 -11.29
N ARG A 45 0.72 4.71 -11.71
CA ARG A 45 1.20 4.88 -13.10
C ARG A 45 0.52 3.97 -14.11
N GLY A 46 0.10 2.78 -13.69
CA GLY A 46 -0.53 1.80 -14.56
C GLY A 46 -1.13 0.62 -13.79
N PRO A 47 -2.07 -0.12 -14.41
CA PRO A 47 -2.67 -1.28 -13.78
C PRO A 47 -1.65 -2.42 -13.62
N GLY A 48 -1.81 -3.24 -12.57
CA GLY A 48 -1.04 -4.48 -12.40
C GLY A 48 0.46 -4.33 -12.07
N LEU A 49 0.92 -3.12 -11.70
CA LEU A 49 2.32 -2.89 -11.32
C LEU A 49 2.70 -3.48 -9.94
N LEU A 50 1.70 -3.78 -9.10
CA LEU A 50 1.84 -4.43 -7.79
C LEU A 50 1.06 -5.74 -7.76
N GLN A 51 1.64 -6.76 -7.13
CA GLN A 51 0.98 -8.05 -6.89
C GLN A 51 0.23 -8.01 -5.56
N GLY A 52 -0.90 -7.32 -5.52
CA GLY A 52 -1.66 -7.05 -4.30
C GLY A 52 -1.94 -5.55 -4.13
N ASP A 53 -2.69 -5.19 -3.09
CA ASP A 53 -2.99 -3.81 -2.73
C ASP A 53 -2.13 -3.30 -1.56
N VAL A 54 -1.49 -4.19 -0.80
CA VAL A 54 -0.60 -3.83 0.32
C VAL A 54 0.75 -4.54 0.20
N VAL A 55 1.83 -3.80 0.43
CA VAL A 55 3.18 -4.32 0.58
C VAL A 55 3.76 -3.88 1.90
N ARG A 56 4.22 -4.81 2.74
CA ARG A 56 4.84 -4.53 4.05
C ARG A 56 6.29 -4.99 4.06
N SER A 57 7.18 -4.20 4.63
CA SER A 57 8.57 -4.59 4.89
C SER A 57 8.86 -4.73 6.37
N PHE A 58 9.37 -5.89 6.76
CA PHE A 58 9.79 -6.20 8.13
C PHE A 58 11.30 -6.30 8.21
N GLU A 59 11.89 -5.68 9.22
CA GLU A 59 13.33 -5.76 9.49
C GLU A 59 13.65 -6.97 10.38
N ASP A 60 14.85 -7.53 10.21
CA ASP A 60 15.38 -8.57 11.09
C ASP A 60 15.64 -8.05 12.51
N ARG A 61 15.17 -8.83 13.51
CA ARG A 61 15.35 -8.53 14.94
C ARG A 61 16.51 -9.28 15.60
N VAL A 62 17.14 -10.23 14.92
CA VAL A 62 18.24 -11.03 15.48
C VAL A 62 19.58 -10.42 15.09
N HIS A 63 20.31 -9.92 16.09
CA HIS A 63 21.55 -9.16 15.87
C HIS A 63 22.85 -9.94 16.15
N VAL A 64 22.77 -11.02 16.93
CA VAL A 64 23.95 -11.74 17.42
C VAL A 64 24.30 -12.95 16.54
N ASP A 65 23.28 -13.70 16.11
CA ASP A 65 23.46 -14.87 15.27
C ASP A 65 23.42 -14.48 13.78
N HIS A 66 24.53 -14.69 13.07
CA HIS A 66 24.69 -14.33 11.67
C HIS A 66 23.86 -15.21 10.71
N HIS A 67 23.35 -16.34 11.20
CA HIS A 67 22.65 -17.35 10.40
C HIS A 67 21.15 -17.35 10.66
N HIS A 68 20.71 -16.93 11.85
CA HIS A 68 19.32 -16.85 12.25
C HIS A 68 18.72 -15.48 11.96
N PHE A 69 17.60 -15.42 11.23
CA PHE A 69 16.88 -14.18 10.92
C PHE A 69 15.45 -14.28 11.43
N TYR A 70 15.01 -13.32 12.24
CA TYR A 70 13.66 -13.32 12.80
C TYR A 70 12.91 -12.04 12.41
N PHE A 71 11.70 -12.23 11.88
CA PHE A 71 10.83 -11.14 11.46
C PHE A 71 9.54 -11.19 12.26
N ASP A 72 9.23 -10.08 12.95
CA ASP A 72 7.97 -9.95 13.67
C ASP A 72 6.85 -9.54 12.70
N ILE A 73 6.05 -10.52 12.29
CA ILE A 73 4.91 -10.34 11.38
C ILE A 73 3.59 -10.08 12.10
N SER A 74 3.62 -9.74 13.40
CA SER A 74 2.40 -9.50 14.18
C SER A 74 1.62 -8.24 13.75
N ALA A 75 2.13 -7.46 12.78
CA ALA A 75 1.41 -6.33 12.17
C ALA A 75 0.39 -6.76 11.08
N MET A 76 0.34 -8.05 10.75
CA MET A 76 -0.59 -8.58 9.77
C MET A 76 -2.05 -8.53 10.27
N GLU A 77 -2.97 -8.04 9.44
CA GLU A 77 -4.39 -7.97 9.81
C GLU A 77 -5.06 -9.36 9.68
N LYS A 78 -6.04 -9.64 10.55
CA LYS A 78 -6.81 -10.89 10.50
C LYS A 78 -7.59 -10.96 9.19
N GLY A 79 -7.30 -11.95 8.36
CA GLY A 79 -8.00 -12.20 7.09
C GLY A 79 -7.28 -11.66 5.85
N GLU A 80 -6.13 -10.98 5.98
CA GLU A 80 -5.28 -10.64 4.84
C GLU A 80 -4.71 -11.88 4.16
N GLN A 81 -4.79 -11.90 2.83
CA GLN A 81 -4.25 -13.01 2.05
C GLN A 81 -2.84 -12.69 1.59
N VAL A 82 -1.87 -13.50 2.00
CA VAL A 82 -0.50 -13.43 1.48
C VAL A 82 -0.47 -13.94 0.04
N LEU A 83 -0.07 -13.07 -0.90
CA LEU A 83 0.10 -13.40 -2.31
C LEU A 83 1.54 -13.79 -2.62
N LYS A 84 2.50 -13.08 -2.02
CA LYS A 84 3.93 -13.31 -2.21
C LYS A 84 4.71 -12.88 -0.97
N ALA A 85 5.72 -13.65 -0.60
CA ALA A 85 6.70 -13.26 0.40
C ALA A 85 8.13 -13.42 -0.14
N GLU A 86 8.92 -12.36 0.00
CA GLU A 86 10.32 -12.31 -0.41
C GLU A 86 11.20 -12.09 0.81
N PHE A 87 12.08 -13.05 1.09
CA PHE A 87 13.15 -12.89 2.06
C PHE A 87 14.40 -12.37 1.34
N ARG A 88 14.86 -11.18 1.74
CA ARG A 88 15.92 -10.42 1.08
C ARG A 88 17.10 -10.24 2.02
N VAL A 89 18.26 -10.70 1.59
CA VAL A 89 19.52 -10.58 2.35
C VAL A 89 20.60 -9.99 1.47
N PHE A 90 21.43 -9.12 2.03
CA PHE A 90 22.55 -8.53 1.30
C PHE A 90 23.82 -9.36 1.52
N LYS A 91 24.37 -9.93 0.46
CA LYS A 91 25.61 -10.69 0.47
C LYS A 91 26.81 -9.73 0.49
N LEU A 92 27.63 -9.84 1.54
CA LEU A 92 28.81 -9.02 1.72
C LEU A 92 29.98 -9.53 0.87
N LYS A 93 30.82 -8.59 0.41
CA LYS A 93 32.06 -8.91 -0.30
C LYS A 93 33.06 -9.59 0.64
N ARG A 94 33.70 -10.64 0.12
CA ARG A 94 34.74 -11.37 0.83
C ARG A 94 35.98 -10.49 1.01
N THR A 95 36.39 -10.23 2.26
CA THR A 95 37.56 -9.41 2.58
C THR A 95 38.89 -10.18 2.47
N HIS A 96 38.87 -11.49 2.67
CA HIS A 96 40.07 -12.34 2.58
C HIS A 96 40.20 -13.06 1.21
N ARG A 97 41.15 -12.62 0.38
CA ARG A 97 41.67 -13.39 -0.76
C ARG A 97 42.64 -14.46 -0.23
N SER A 98 42.24 -15.73 -0.28
CA SER A 98 43.17 -16.84 -0.09
C SER A 98 44.25 -16.78 -1.17
N ARG A 99 45.52 -16.75 -0.77
CA ARG A 99 46.67 -16.50 -1.65
C ARG A 99 47.16 -17.74 -2.42
N ARG A 100 46.36 -18.81 -2.53
CA ARG A 100 46.72 -20.02 -3.29
C ARG A 100 45.50 -20.62 -3.99
N SER A 101 45.64 -20.81 -5.30
CA SER A 101 45.06 -21.81 -6.23
C SER A 101 43.79 -22.59 -5.85
N ASP A 102 42.84 -22.01 -5.13
CA ASP A 102 41.53 -22.61 -4.92
C ASP A 102 40.58 -22.03 -5.97
N VAL A 103 40.45 -22.74 -7.09
CA VAL A 103 39.66 -22.36 -8.29
C VAL A 103 38.16 -22.50 -8.00
N GLN A 104 37.70 -21.91 -6.90
CA GLN A 104 36.34 -22.07 -6.42
C GLN A 104 35.54 -20.82 -6.77
N HIS A 105 34.50 -21.02 -7.57
CA HIS A 105 33.71 -19.92 -8.10
C HIS A 105 32.35 -19.78 -7.42
N PHE A 106 31.84 -20.85 -6.80
CA PHE A 106 30.48 -20.92 -6.27
C PHE A 106 30.43 -21.53 -4.86
N CYS A 107 29.42 -21.14 -4.10
CA CYS A 107 29.01 -21.77 -2.84
C CYS A 107 27.54 -22.15 -2.90
N LYS A 108 27.17 -23.21 -2.17
CA LYS A 108 25.77 -23.61 -2.01
C LYS A 108 25.19 -22.86 -0.81
N VAL A 109 24.07 -22.19 -1.03
CA VAL A 109 23.31 -21.48 -0.01
C VAL A 109 21.98 -22.17 0.16
N GLU A 110 21.67 -22.52 1.41
CA GLU A 110 20.44 -23.20 1.78
C GLU A 110 19.71 -22.37 2.83
N VAL A 111 18.42 -22.13 2.58
CA VAL A 111 17.53 -21.37 3.47
C VAL A 111 16.55 -22.35 4.08
N TYR A 112 16.43 -22.32 5.40
CA TYR A 112 15.56 -23.20 6.18
C TYR A 112 14.56 -22.39 7.00
N GLU A 113 13.38 -22.97 7.21
CA GLU A 113 12.44 -22.61 8.26
C GLU A 113 12.90 -23.27 9.57
N LEU A 114 12.97 -22.50 10.65
CA LEU A 114 13.17 -23.04 11.99
C LEU A 114 11.84 -23.54 12.55
N LEU A 115 11.86 -24.73 13.14
CA LEU A 115 10.72 -25.32 13.82
C LEU A 115 11.00 -25.45 15.32
N GLU A 116 9.95 -25.37 16.12
CA GLU A 116 10.01 -25.60 17.56
C GLU A 116 10.59 -26.98 17.86
N SER A 117 11.49 -27.06 18.83
CA SER A 117 12.18 -28.30 19.20
C SER A 117 12.52 -28.27 20.69
N GLU A 118 11.83 -29.10 21.47
CA GLU A 118 11.99 -29.17 22.93
C GLU A 118 13.31 -29.86 23.37
N ASN A 119 13.98 -30.60 22.48
CA ASN A 119 15.27 -31.24 22.75
C ASN A 119 16.11 -31.32 21.46
N LYS A 120 17.41 -30.99 21.54
CA LYS A 120 18.33 -30.85 20.39
C LYS A 120 18.30 -32.06 19.42
N PRO A 121 18.61 -31.86 18.11
CA PRO A 121 18.97 -30.59 17.46
C PRO A 121 17.76 -29.85 16.88
N GLN A 122 17.90 -28.52 16.71
CA GLN A 122 16.88 -27.66 16.07
C GLN A 122 16.38 -28.32 14.78
N LYS A 123 15.09 -28.65 14.76
CA LYS A 123 14.46 -29.20 13.57
C LYS A 123 14.36 -28.09 12.52
N LYS A 124 14.89 -28.34 11.33
CA LYS A 124 14.96 -27.38 10.21
C LYS A 124 14.25 -27.97 9.01
N HIS A 125 13.48 -27.14 8.30
CA HIS A 125 12.84 -27.53 7.04
C HIS A 125 13.44 -26.71 5.89
N LEU A 126 13.98 -27.38 4.86
CA LEU A 126 14.62 -26.70 3.73
C LEU A 126 13.55 -26.02 2.87
N ILE A 127 13.68 -24.70 2.69
CA ILE A 127 12.80 -23.89 1.83
C ILE A 127 13.40 -23.75 0.43
N ALA A 128 14.69 -23.40 0.36
CA ALA A 128 15.36 -23.11 -0.89
C ALA A 128 16.84 -23.50 -0.84
N SER A 129 17.38 -23.95 -1.98
CA SER A 129 18.81 -24.25 -2.17
C SER A 129 19.26 -23.66 -3.50
N ARG A 130 20.34 -22.86 -3.51
CA ARG A 130 20.90 -22.22 -4.72
C ARG A 130 22.42 -22.18 -4.69
N LEU A 131 23.04 -22.10 -5.87
CA LEU A 131 24.48 -21.84 -6.00
C LEU A 131 24.71 -20.35 -6.25
N LEU A 132 25.52 -19.71 -5.41
CA LEU A 132 25.88 -18.29 -5.54
C LEU A 132 27.37 -18.14 -5.85
N SER A 133 27.71 -17.20 -6.73
CA SER A 133 29.10 -16.84 -7.02
C SER A 133 29.79 -16.34 -5.75
N LEU A 134 31.04 -16.71 -5.48
CA LEU A 134 31.79 -16.21 -4.32
C LEU A 134 32.29 -14.76 -4.51
N TYR A 135 32.30 -14.27 -5.75
CA TYR A 135 32.95 -12.99 -6.10
C TYR A 135 31.99 -11.81 -6.16
N THR A 136 30.70 -12.06 -6.29
CA THR A 136 29.68 -11.02 -6.36
C THR A 136 29.35 -10.49 -4.98
N GLU A 137 28.93 -9.23 -4.92
CA GLU A 137 28.22 -8.65 -3.77
C GLU A 137 26.85 -8.17 -4.26
N GLY A 138 25.85 -8.16 -3.39
CA GLY A 138 24.52 -7.71 -3.79
C GLY A 138 23.37 -8.37 -3.02
N TRP A 139 22.16 -8.02 -3.45
CA TRP A 139 20.93 -8.55 -2.87
C TRP A 139 20.61 -9.93 -3.40
N GLU A 140 20.39 -10.87 -2.49
CA GLU A 140 19.88 -12.20 -2.78
C GLU A 140 18.44 -12.31 -2.28
N VAL A 141 17.55 -12.81 -3.15
CA VAL A 141 16.11 -12.86 -2.89
C VAL A 141 15.61 -14.30 -2.94
N PHE A 142 14.99 -14.74 -1.85
CA PHE A 142 14.41 -16.07 -1.70
C PHE A 142 12.90 -15.97 -1.59
N ASN A 143 12.19 -16.83 -2.34
CA ASN A 143 10.75 -16.95 -2.23
C ASN A 143 10.43 -17.79 -0.99
N VAL A 144 9.74 -17.19 -0.02
CA VAL A 144 9.35 -17.81 1.25
C VAL A 144 7.83 -17.78 1.46
N THR A 145 7.08 -17.61 0.37
CA THR A 145 5.62 -17.41 0.38
C THR A 145 4.90 -18.48 1.18
N GLN A 146 5.17 -19.76 0.90
CA GLN A 146 4.49 -20.88 1.56
C GLN A 146 4.73 -20.91 3.07
N THR A 147 5.96 -20.64 3.50
CA THR A 147 6.34 -20.60 4.92
C THR A 147 5.65 -19.44 5.62
N VAL A 148 5.72 -18.23 5.07
CA VAL A 148 5.11 -17.06 5.71
C VAL A 148 3.59 -17.16 5.74
N SER A 149 2.94 -17.71 4.69
CA SER A 149 1.49 -17.95 4.73
C SER A 149 1.07 -18.85 5.90
N LYS A 150 1.90 -19.82 6.29
CA LYS A 150 1.65 -20.63 7.51
C LYS A 150 1.78 -19.79 8.78
N TRP A 151 2.81 -18.95 8.87
CA TRP A 151 3.03 -18.10 10.05
C TRP A 151 1.95 -17.02 10.24
N VAL A 152 1.37 -16.51 9.15
CA VAL A 152 0.23 -15.59 9.20
C VAL A 152 -1.02 -16.30 9.74
N GLY A 153 -1.22 -17.57 9.38
CA GLY A 153 -2.31 -18.38 9.93
C GLY A 153 -2.09 -18.79 11.39
N ASN A 154 -0.83 -19.03 11.79
CA ASN A 154 -0.46 -19.37 13.15
C ASN A 154 0.86 -18.69 13.58
N SER A 155 0.76 -17.59 14.32
CA SER A 155 1.92 -16.81 14.73
C SER A 155 2.90 -17.56 15.66
N SER A 156 2.44 -18.58 16.39
CA SER A 156 3.33 -19.38 17.26
C SER A 156 4.31 -20.24 16.47
N SER A 157 4.02 -20.50 15.20
CA SER A 157 4.92 -21.28 14.33
C SER A 157 6.12 -20.49 13.81
N ASN A 158 6.13 -19.15 13.96
CA ASN A 158 7.20 -18.30 13.48
C ASN A 158 8.41 -18.33 14.43
N HIS A 159 9.45 -19.08 14.03
CA HIS A 159 10.75 -19.11 14.71
C HIS A 159 11.85 -18.43 13.89
N GLY A 160 11.51 -17.87 12.73
CA GLY A 160 12.45 -17.25 11.79
C GLY A 160 13.09 -18.22 10.81
N PHE A 161 14.03 -17.69 10.04
CA PHE A 161 14.78 -18.39 9.01
C PHE A 161 16.20 -18.69 9.47
N TRP A 162 16.77 -19.77 8.95
CA TRP A 162 18.18 -20.12 9.11
C TRP A 162 18.84 -20.22 7.74
N ILE A 163 19.97 -19.54 7.54
CA ILE A 163 20.75 -19.66 6.31
C ILE A 163 22.03 -20.44 6.60
N THR A 164 22.34 -21.45 5.81
CA THR A 164 23.68 -22.06 5.79
C THR A 164 24.35 -21.80 4.45
N THR A 165 25.67 -21.65 4.51
CA THR A 165 26.50 -21.61 3.31
C THR A 165 27.49 -22.75 3.38
N THR A 166 27.44 -23.64 2.41
CA THR A 166 28.31 -24.80 2.32
C THR A 166 29.16 -24.71 1.06
N HIS A 167 30.39 -25.15 1.21
CA HIS A 167 31.31 -25.30 0.11
C HIS A 167 31.82 -26.74 0.07
N VAL A 168 31.66 -27.39 -1.09
CA VAL A 168 32.16 -28.74 -1.33
C VAL A 168 33.60 -28.63 -1.83
N SER A 169 34.57 -28.80 -0.93
CA SER A 169 36.00 -28.83 -1.28
C SER A 169 36.49 -30.27 -1.37
N LYS A 170 37.59 -30.49 -2.10
CA LYS A 170 38.30 -31.79 -2.15
C LYS A 170 38.76 -32.26 -0.76
N ASN A 171 38.95 -31.34 0.19
CA ASN A 171 39.39 -31.62 1.57
C ASN A 171 38.22 -31.63 2.60
N GLY A 172 36.97 -31.70 2.16
CA GLY A 172 35.78 -31.72 3.02
C GLY A 172 34.83 -30.53 2.83
N MET A 173 33.71 -30.54 3.56
CA MET A 173 32.74 -29.45 3.55
C MET A 173 33.18 -28.30 4.46
N LYS A 174 33.36 -27.11 3.90
CA LYS A 174 33.53 -25.88 4.68
C LYS A 174 32.18 -25.19 4.83
N HIS A 175 31.84 -24.85 6.06
CA HIS A 175 30.69 -24.02 6.38
C HIS A 175 31.09 -22.54 6.45
N ASP A 176 30.12 -21.64 6.28
CA ASP A 176 30.25 -20.20 6.55
C ASP A 176 31.24 -19.47 5.64
N VAL A 177 31.19 -19.81 4.36
CA VAL A 177 32.09 -19.24 3.34
C VAL A 177 31.67 -17.83 2.90
N VAL A 178 30.41 -17.46 3.17
CA VAL A 178 29.82 -16.16 2.82
C VAL A 178 29.11 -15.58 4.04
N THR A 179 29.23 -14.27 4.23
CA THR A 179 28.56 -13.51 5.28
C THR A 179 27.46 -12.65 4.68
N PHE A 180 26.28 -12.65 5.32
CA PHE A 180 25.19 -11.75 4.98
C PHE A 180 25.16 -10.58 5.94
N ALA A 181 24.76 -9.41 5.43
CA ALA A 181 24.65 -8.21 6.22
C ALA A 181 23.62 -8.40 7.34
N LYS A 182 24.00 -7.97 8.53
CA LYS A 182 23.17 -7.90 9.74
C LYS A 182 23.15 -6.46 10.22
N ARG A 183 22.13 -6.14 11.02
CA ARG A 183 22.02 -4.83 11.66
C ARG A 183 23.16 -4.66 12.68
N GLN A 184 24.27 -4.05 12.26
CA GLN A 184 25.44 -3.79 13.09
C GLN A 184 25.91 -2.35 12.88
N GLY A 185 25.61 -1.47 13.85
CA GLY A 185 26.07 -0.08 13.88
C GLY A 185 25.41 0.88 12.86
N THR A 186 25.60 2.17 13.10
CA THR A 186 24.99 3.32 12.38
C THR A 186 25.37 3.44 10.90
N SER A 187 26.31 2.63 10.39
CA SER A 187 26.86 2.79 9.04
C SER A 187 26.28 1.86 7.95
N GLN A 188 25.48 0.84 8.30
CA GLN A 188 24.96 -0.15 7.32
C GLN A 188 23.45 -0.39 7.36
N GLU A 189 22.66 0.53 7.94
CA GLU A 189 21.20 0.37 8.08
C GLU A 189 20.47 0.08 6.75
N SER A 190 21.00 0.56 5.61
CA SER A 190 20.41 0.33 4.29
C SER A 190 20.58 -1.09 3.73
N ARG A 191 21.40 -1.94 4.38
CA ARG A 191 21.70 -3.32 3.93
C ARG A 191 21.11 -4.40 4.83
N ASN A 192 20.29 -4.01 5.80
CA ASN A 192 19.64 -4.94 6.72
C ASN A 192 18.79 -5.96 5.95
N ALA A 193 18.72 -7.18 6.47
CA ALA A 193 17.82 -8.19 5.94
C ALA A 193 16.35 -7.76 6.09
N LEU A 194 15.56 -8.00 5.05
CA LEU A 194 14.17 -7.60 4.97
C LEU A 194 13.30 -8.79 4.58
N LEU A 195 12.16 -8.92 5.23
CA LEU A 195 11.05 -9.73 4.76
C LEU A 195 10.01 -8.80 4.14
N VAL A 196 9.72 -8.99 2.85
CA VAL A 196 8.74 -8.19 2.11
C VAL A 196 7.53 -9.05 1.81
N LEU A 197 6.36 -8.63 2.29
CA LEU A 197 5.09 -9.32 2.06
C LEU A 197 4.24 -8.50 1.11
N PHE A 198 3.69 -9.18 0.10
CA PHE A 198 2.67 -8.66 -0.80
C PHE A 198 1.36 -9.35 -0.48
N THR A 199 0.35 -8.57 -0.12
CA THR A 199 -0.92 -9.07 0.40
C THR A 199 -2.09 -8.42 -0.31
N ASN A 200 -3.25 -9.06 -0.23
CA ASN A 200 -4.53 -8.46 -0.56
C ASN A 200 -5.32 -8.20 0.72
N SER A 201 -5.71 -6.95 0.97
CA SER A 201 -6.65 -6.64 2.04
C SER A 201 -7.99 -7.23 1.67
N ASN A 202 -8.45 -8.19 2.47
CA ASN A 202 -9.71 -8.88 2.25
C ASN A 202 -10.91 -8.05 2.75
N LYS A 203 -10.66 -6.77 3.09
CA LYS A 203 -11.69 -5.74 3.30
C LYS A 203 -12.38 -5.48 1.95
N ARG A 204 -13.20 -6.44 1.51
CA ARG A 204 -14.18 -6.23 0.45
C ARG A 204 -14.95 -4.99 0.84
N ARG A 205 -14.90 -3.96 -0.01
CA ARG A 205 -15.75 -2.78 0.06
C ARG A 205 -17.21 -3.22 0.11
N SER A 206 -17.74 -3.37 1.31
CA SER A 206 -19.15 -3.29 1.61
C SER A 206 -19.40 -1.96 2.33
N HIS A 207 -18.91 -0.88 1.73
CA HIS A 207 -19.47 0.43 1.96
C HIS A 207 -20.21 0.87 0.69
N SER A 208 -21.11 0.00 0.20
CA SER A 208 -22.36 0.55 -0.30
C SER A 208 -22.94 1.33 0.87
N PHE A 209 -22.77 2.64 0.82
CA PHE A 209 -23.26 3.58 1.81
C PHE A 209 -24.76 3.36 1.92
N LYS A 210 -25.21 2.53 2.87
CA LYS A 210 -26.56 2.63 3.38
C LYS A 210 -26.56 3.93 4.17
N GLN A 211 -26.85 5.03 3.49
CA GLN A 211 -27.27 6.24 4.16
C GLN A 211 -28.50 5.85 5.01
N ALA A 212 -28.28 5.60 6.29
CA ALA A 212 -29.35 5.78 7.26
C ALA A 212 -29.57 7.30 7.27
N LEU A 213 -30.53 7.76 6.47
CA LEU A 213 -31.03 9.12 6.54
C LEU A 213 -31.42 9.39 8.00
N PRO A 214 -30.80 10.35 8.71
CA PRO A 214 -31.55 11.05 9.72
C PRO A 214 -32.59 11.87 8.96
N SER A 215 -33.86 11.62 9.23
CA SER A 215 -34.96 12.49 8.82
C SER A 215 -34.76 13.87 9.46
N LEU A 216 -33.98 14.71 8.79
CA LEU A 216 -33.91 16.13 9.06
C LEU A 216 -34.77 16.80 7.99
N MET A 217 -36.03 17.00 8.37
CA MET A 217 -36.97 17.92 7.76
C MET A 217 -36.27 19.27 7.50
N VAL A 218 -35.82 19.49 6.26
CA VAL A 218 -35.43 20.81 5.82
C VAL A 218 -36.72 21.60 5.66
N HIS A 219 -36.94 22.52 6.59
CA HIS A 219 -38.02 23.49 6.54
C HIS A 219 -38.02 24.20 5.18
N VAL A 220 -39.14 24.06 4.48
CA VAL A 220 -39.56 24.95 3.40
C VAL A 220 -39.72 26.34 4.01
N ILE A 221 -38.85 27.28 3.64
CA ILE A 221 -39.10 28.71 3.86
C ILE A 221 -39.08 29.41 2.49
N LEU A 222 -40.30 29.51 1.97
CA LEU A 222 -40.89 30.65 1.25
C LEU A 222 -39.98 31.44 0.28
N VAL A 223 -40.14 31.18 -1.01
CA VAL A 223 -39.91 32.19 -2.06
C VAL A 223 -41.21 32.44 -2.80
N THR A 224 -42.17 33.02 -2.10
CA THR A 224 -43.18 33.86 -2.76
C THR A 224 -42.56 35.24 -2.96
N LEU A 225 -42.68 35.78 -4.18
CA LEU A 225 -42.17 37.08 -4.66
C LEU A 225 -40.71 37.12 -5.15
N VAL A 226 -40.35 36.30 -6.13
CA VAL A 226 -39.23 36.62 -7.02
C VAL A 226 -39.70 36.61 -8.47
N ARG A 227 -39.57 37.77 -9.14
CA ARG A 227 -39.86 37.95 -10.56
C ARG A 227 -39.13 36.89 -11.39
N PRO A 228 -39.74 36.34 -12.46
CA PRO A 228 -39.19 35.23 -13.26
C PRO A 228 -37.81 35.49 -13.89
N ARG A 229 -37.36 36.76 -13.94
CA ARG A 229 -36.01 37.13 -14.43
C ARG A 229 -34.87 36.83 -13.45
N ALA A 230 -35.10 36.76 -12.14
CA ALA A 230 -34.01 36.54 -11.17
C ALA A 230 -33.71 35.05 -10.91
N ALA A 231 -34.69 34.15 -11.07
CA ALA A 231 -34.43 32.70 -11.08
C ALA A 231 -33.62 32.27 -12.32
N ALA A 232 -33.88 32.88 -13.48
CA ALA A 232 -33.08 32.68 -14.70
C ALA A 232 -31.63 33.17 -14.54
N ALA A 233 -31.42 34.27 -13.80
CA ALA A 233 -30.08 34.78 -13.50
C ALA A 233 -29.28 33.88 -12.52
N ALA A 234 -29.95 33.24 -11.55
CA ALA A 234 -29.31 32.27 -10.66
C ALA A 234 -28.89 30.98 -11.41
N ILE A 235 -29.74 30.49 -12.32
CA ILE A 235 -29.43 29.35 -13.21
C ILE A 235 -28.30 29.68 -14.20
N SER A 236 -28.25 30.94 -14.69
CA SER A 236 -27.18 31.44 -15.56
C SER A 236 -25.80 31.54 -14.90
N SER A 237 -25.70 31.41 -13.58
CA SER A 237 -24.43 31.49 -12.83
C SER A 237 -23.85 30.13 -12.45
N LEU A 238 -24.60 29.04 -12.66
CA LEU A 238 -24.14 27.69 -12.37
C LEU A 238 -23.37 27.13 -13.56
N THR A 239 -22.04 27.13 -13.43
CA THR A 239 -21.14 26.47 -14.39
C THR A 239 -21.55 25.02 -14.63
N ALA A 240 -21.47 24.56 -15.88
CA ALA A 240 -21.69 23.16 -16.27
C ALA A 240 -20.85 22.20 -15.40
N CYS A 241 -21.32 20.96 -15.24
CA CYS A 241 -20.60 19.94 -14.46
C CYS A 241 -19.14 19.80 -14.91
N HIS A 242 -18.20 20.01 -14.00
CA HIS A 242 -16.79 19.81 -14.27
C HIS A 242 -15.98 19.52 -13.01
N ARG A 243 -14.75 19.09 -13.27
CA ARG A 243 -13.75 18.81 -12.24
C ARG A 243 -13.17 20.10 -11.68
N ARG A 244 -13.12 20.19 -10.35
CA ARG A 244 -12.58 21.30 -9.57
C ARG A 244 -11.37 20.84 -8.77
N GLU A 245 -10.48 21.77 -8.48
CA GLU A 245 -9.28 21.53 -7.67
C GLU A 245 -9.63 21.28 -6.20
N LEU A 246 -9.04 20.23 -5.65
CA LEU A 246 -9.07 19.91 -4.22
C LEU A 246 -7.74 19.24 -3.89
N TYR A 247 -6.92 19.94 -3.11
CA TYR A 247 -5.69 19.41 -2.57
C TYR A 247 -5.91 18.94 -1.14
N VAL A 248 -5.56 17.68 -0.87
CA VAL A 248 -5.57 17.10 0.47
C VAL A 248 -4.14 17.13 0.99
N ASP A 249 -3.90 18.01 1.96
CA ASP A 249 -2.62 18.13 2.64
C ASP A 249 -2.60 17.21 3.88
N PHE A 250 -1.70 16.24 3.90
CA PHE A 250 -1.57 15.32 5.04
C PHE A 250 -1.01 15.98 6.29
N HIS A 251 -0.24 17.06 6.15
CA HIS A 251 0.21 17.83 7.29
C HIS A 251 -0.96 18.57 7.95
N ALA A 252 -1.83 19.19 7.16
CA ALA A 252 -3.00 19.93 7.67
C ALA A 252 -4.00 19.05 8.45
N ILE A 253 -4.06 17.75 8.15
CA ILE A 253 -4.90 16.78 8.87
C ILE A 253 -4.16 16.04 10.01
N GLY A 254 -2.90 16.38 10.26
CA GLY A 254 -2.07 15.79 11.33
C GLY A 254 -1.59 14.37 11.05
N TRP A 255 -1.36 14.03 9.78
CA TRP A 255 -0.94 12.69 9.33
C TRP A 255 0.52 12.67 8.84
N SER A 256 1.19 13.82 8.84
CA SER A 256 2.58 13.96 8.39
C SER A 256 3.61 13.21 9.24
N GLY A 257 3.30 12.86 10.50
CA GLY A 257 4.23 12.14 11.37
C GLY A 257 4.47 10.69 10.95
N TRP A 258 3.53 10.07 10.22
CA TRP A 258 3.62 8.65 9.86
C TRP A 258 3.58 8.41 8.34
N ILE A 259 3.06 9.35 7.54
CA ILE A 259 3.13 9.27 6.07
C ILE A 259 4.52 9.68 5.58
N ILE A 260 5.13 8.82 4.77
CA ILE A 260 6.43 9.07 4.12
C ILE A 260 6.20 9.78 2.78
N HIS A 261 5.37 9.19 1.90
CA HIS A 261 5.06 9.76 0.59
C HIS A 261 3.63 9.40 0.12
N PRO A 262 3.00 10.28 -0.67
CA PRO A 262 3.32 11.70 -0.86
C PRO A 262 2.96 12.52 0.40
N SER A 263 3.38 13.80 0.48
CA SER A 263 3.00 14.71 1.58
C SER A 263 1.55 15.22 1.49
N GLY A 264 0.93 15.03 0.34
CA GLY A 264 -0.43 15.41 0.03
C GLY A 264 -0.71 15.10 -1.44
N TYR A 265 -1.96 15.19 -1.87
CA TYR A 265 -2.34 14.86 -3.24
C TYR A 265 -3.54 15.67 -3.71
N ASN A 266 -3.65 15.81 -5.03
CA ASN A 266 -4.83 16.42 -5.65
C ASN A 266 -5.93 15.37 -5.80
N ALA A 267 -6.89 15.37 -4.88
CA ALA A 267 -8.06 14.50 -4.95
C ALA A 267 -9.02 14.94 -6.07
N PHE A 268 -9.11 16.26 -6.29
CA PHE A 268 -10.15 16.89 -7.11
C PHE A 268 -11.57 16.56 -6.63
N TYR A 269 -12.56 17.29 -7.12
CA TYR A 269 -13.97 16.96 -6.89
C TYR A 269 -14.84 17.43 -8.05
N CYS A 270 -16.04 16.87 -8.16
CA CYS A 270 -16.98 17.23 -9.20
C CYS A 270 -18.01 18.23 -8.68
N LYS A 271 -18.22 19.32 -9.42
CA LYS A 271 -19.24 20.32 -9.08
C LYS A 271 -19.73 21.00 -10.34
N GLY A 272 -21.03 21.27 -10.36
CA GLY A 272 -21.68 22.04 -11.41
C GLY A 272 -23.08 21.53 -11.67
N SER A 273 -23.69 22.05 -12.73
CA SER A 273 -25.06 21.76 -13.09
C SER A 273 -25.16 20.74 -14.22
N CYS A 274 -26.18 19.88 -14.16
CA CYS A 274 -26.52 18.86 -15.15
C CYS A 274 -27.92 19.11 -15.72
N ILE A 275 -28.12 20.30 -16.31
CA ILE A 275 -29.40 20.71 -16.92
C ILE A 275 -29.39 20.35 -18.40
N PHE A 276 -30.57 19.98 -18.93
CA PHE A 276 -30.74 19.71 -20.35
C PHE A 276 -30.51 20.97 -21.22
N PRO A 277 -29.86 20.88 -22.39
CA PRO A 277 -29.30 19.67 -23.00
C PRO A 277 -27.95 19.27 -22.38
N LEU A 278 -27.82 17.98 -22.04
CA LEU A 278 -26.54 17.43 -21.62
C LEU A 278 -25.66 17.25 -22.87
N GLY A 279 -24.56 17.99 -22.96
CA GLY A 279 -23.60 17.84 -24.05
C GLY A 279 -22.85 16.50 -23.97
N GLU A 280 -22.32 16.02 -25.11
CA GLU A 280 -21.54 14.78 -25.19
C GLU A 280 -20.34 14.75 -24.22
N SER A 281 -19.78 15.92 -23.89
CA SER A 281 -18.66 16.07 -22.96
C SER A 281 -19.00 15.81 -21.49
N LEU A 282 -20.28 15.66 -21.14
CA LEU A 282 -20.75 15.43 -19.77
C LEU A 282 -20.90 13.95 -19.41
N ASN A 283 -20.51 13.02 -20.29
CA ASN A 283 -20.56 11.56 -20.10
C ASN A 283 -21.88 11.08 -19.48
N ALA A 284 -22.99 11.67 -19.91
CA ALA A 284 -24.28 11.40 -19.32
C ALA A 284 -24.77 10.01 -19.70
N THR A 285 -25.28 9.26 -18.72
CA THR A 285 -25.98 8.01 -19.03
C THR A 285 -27.31 8.32 -19.73
N ASN A 286 -27.85 7.35 -20.48
CA ASN A 286 -29.19 7.50 -21.07
C ASN A 286 -30.25 7.81 -20.00
N HIS A 287 -30.12 7.22 -18.80
CA HIS A 287 -31.01 7.50 -17.67
C HIS A 287 -30.89 8.96 -17.21
N ALA A 288 -29.66 9.46 -17.02
CA ALA A 288 -29.42 10.86 -16.65
C ALA A 288 -29.95 11.84 -17.71
N THR A 289 -29.84 11.50 -18.99
CA THR A 289 -30.41 12.29 -20.09
C THR A 289 -31.93 12.36 -19.99
N VAL A 290 -32.62 11.23 -19.84
CA VAL A 290 -34.09 11.20 -19.68
C VAL A 290 -34.52 11.96 -18.41
N GLN A 291 -33.82 11.74 -17.30
CA GLN A 291 -34.08 12.44 -16.03
C GLN A 291 -33.92 13.96 -16.18
N SER A 292 -32.88 14.42 -16.88
CA SER A 292 -32.66 15.84 -17.15
C SER A 292 -33.79 16.47 -17.97
N ILE A 293 -34.37 15.73 -18.93
CA ILE A 293 -35.52 16.17 -19.74
C ILE A 293 -36.77 16.26 -18.87
N VAL A 294 -37.08 15.21 -18.12
CA VAL A 294 -38.26 15.16 -17.21
C VAL A 294 -38.20 16.30 -16.20
N TYR A 295 -37.03 16.55 -15.62
CA TYR A 295 -36.78 17.67 -14.70
C TYR A 295 -36.97 19.03 -15.40
N THR A 296 -36.35 19.23 -16.57
CA THR A 296 -36.37 20.52 -17.29
C THR A 296 -37.78 20.88 -17.78
N LEU A 297 -38.53 19.88 -18.26
CA LEU A 297 -39.92 20.02 -18.71
C LEU A 297 -40.93 20.01 -17.55
N LYS A 298 -40.48 19.82 -16.30
CA LYS A 298 -41.31 19.74 -15.09
C LYS A 298 -42.47 18.74 -15.21
N LEU A 299 -42.21 17.60 -15.87
CA LEU A 299 -43.23 16.57 -16.09
C LEU A 299 -43.58 15.81 -14.80
N SER A 300 -42.68 15.81 -13.82
CA SER A 300 -42.91 15.29 -12.48
C SER A 300 -42.26 16.21 -11.45
N GLN A 301 -42.92 16.45 -10.32
CA GLN A 301 -42.39 17.27 -9.23
C GLN A 301 -41.42 16.51 -8.32
N GLU A 302 -41.40 15.18 -8.38
CA GLU A 302 -40.53 14.34 -7.56
C GLU A 302 -39.14 14.12 -8.17
N VAL A 303 -39.03 14.28 -9.49
CA VAL A 303 -37.80 14.02 -10.22
C VAL A 303 -36.86 15.22 -10.08
N SER A 304 -35.69 15.01 -9.48
CA SER A 304 -34.64 16.02 -9.36
C SER A 304 -33.70 16.03 -10.56
N MET A 305 -32.92 17.10 -10.68
CA MET A 305 -31.80 17.18 -11.62
C MET A 305 -30.78 16.07 -11.37
N PRO A 306 -30.14 15.49 -12.42
CA PRO A 306 -29.01 14.57 -12.27
C PRO A 306 -27.84 15.17 -11.49
N CYS A 307 -27.02 14.31 -10.89
CA CYS A 307 -25.91 14.73 -10.04
C CYS A 307 -24.59 14.81 -10.83
N CYS A 308 -23.81 15.86 -10.56
CA CYS A 308 -22.44 15.97 -11.06
C CYS A 308 -21.48 15.20 -10.15
N VAL A 309 -21.05 14.01 -10.59
CA VAL A 309 -20.23 13.08 -9.78
C VAL A 309 -19.00 12.60 -10.56
N PRO A 310 -17.98 12.04 -9.90
CA PRO A 310 -16.83 11.44 -10.59
C PRO A 310 -17.27 10.27 -11.49
N ASP A 311 -16.95 10.37 -12.76
CA ASP A 311 -17.18 9.32 -13.78
C ASP A 311 -15.97 8.38 -13.87
N GLU A 312 -14.76 8.94 -13.75
CA GLU A 312 -13.51 8.19 -13.75
C GLU A 312 -12.68 8.57 -12.53
N LEU A 313 -12.17 7.55 -11.84
CA LEU A 313 -11.37 7.68 -10.63
C LEU A 313 -10.04 6.91 -10.78
N LYS A 314 -8.98 7.43 -10.17
CA LYS A 314 -7.66 6.78 -10.10
C LYS A 314 -7.29 6.43 -8.66
N SER A 315 -6.44 5.40 -8.55
CA SER A 315 -5.91 4.94 -7.28
C SER A 315 -4.70 5.76 -6.81
N LEU A 316 -4.65 6.01 -5.50
CA LEU A 316 -3.56 6.66 -4.77
C LEU A 316 -2.71 5.59 -4.07
N ASN A 317 -1.39 5.69 -4.17
CA ASN A 317 -0.46 4.89 -3.38
C ASN A 317 0.06 5.74 -2.24
N LEU A 318 0.02 5.19 -1.02
CA LEU A 318 0.66 5.78 0.14
C LEU A 318 1.80 4.89 0.63
N LEU A 319 2.94 5.50 0.92
CA LEU A 319 4.06 4.90 1.63
C LEU A 319 4.08 5.50 3.05
N TYR A 320 3.99 4.67 4.08
CA TYR A 320 3.88 5.14 5.46
C TYR A 320 4.44 4.14 6.48
N PHE A 321 4.58 4.58 7.74
CA PHE A 321 4.95 3.73 8.87
C PHE A 321 3.70 3.24 9.61
N ASP A 322 3.64 1.94 9.92
CA ASP A 322 2.62 1.39 10.82
C ASP A 322 2.94 1.68 12.30
N ASP A 323 2.05 1.24 13.19
CA ASP A 323 2.17 1.32 14.64
C ASP A 323 3.46 0.66 15.18
N LYS A 324 3.97 -0.35 14.48
CA LYS A 324 5.18 -1.11 14.81
C LYS A 324 6.43 -0.59 14.08
N GLN A 325 6.35 0.57 13.41
CA GLN A 325 7.43 1.19 12.64
C GLN A 325 7.93 0.33 11.45
N ASN A 326 7.08 -0.55 10.93
CA ASN A 326 7.30 -1.19 9.64
C ASN A 326 6.86 -0.24 8.53
N VAL A 327 7.52 -0.32 7.37
CA VAL A 327 7.13 0.47 6.20
C VAL A 327 6.09 -0.28 5.38
N VAL A 328 4.99 0.42 5.08
CA VAL A 328 3.84 -0.09 4.35
C VAL A 328 3.62 0.76 3.10
N LEU A 329 3.50 0.10 1.95
CA LEU A 329 3.03 0.68 0.70
C LEU A 329 1.63 0.14 0.42
N LYS A 330 0.63 1.01 0.37
CA LYS A 330 -0.77 0.61 0.13
C LYS A 330 -1.39 1.37 -1.03
N ASN A 331 -2.11 0.65 -1.89
CA ASN A 331 -2.90 1.19 -2.98
C ASN A 331 -4.36 1.39 -2.57
N TYR A 332 -4.78 2.65 -2.49
CA TYR A 332 -6.15 3.06 -2.23
C TYR A 332 -6.85 3.36 -3.55
N LYS A 333 -7.82 2.54 -3.90
CA LYS A 333 -8.63 2.74 -5.11
C LYS A 333 -9.56 3.95 -4.96
N ASP A 334 -9.90 4.56 -6.08
CA ASP A 334 -10.93 5.60 -6.19
C ASP A 334 -10.72 6.87 -5.34
N MET A 335 -9.47 7.31 -5.22
CA MET A 335 -9.11 8.45 -4.38
C MET A 335 -8.99 9.77 -5.15
N VAL A 336 -8.83 9.72 -6.47
CA VAL A 336 -8.59 10.88 -7.33
C VAL A 336 -9.60 10.94 -8.46
N ALA A 337 -10.46 11.96 -8.49
CA ALA A 337 -11.39 12.19 -9.59
C ALA A 337 -10.62 12.71 -10.81
N THR A 338 -10.60 11.95 -11.91
CA THR A 338 -9.95 12.38 -13.16
C THR A 338 -10.94 13.00 -14.13
N ARG A 339 -12.18 12.51 -14.13
CA ARG A 339 -13.27 12.98 -14.98
C ARG A 339 -14.58 13.05 -14.20
N CYS A 340 -15.42 14.02 -14.55
CA CYS A 340 -16.77 14.17 -14.00
C CYS A 340 -17.79 13.84 -15.07
N GLY A 341 -18.96 13.38 -14.62
CA GLY A 341 -20.12 13.12 -15.48
C GLY A 341 -21.43 13.45 -14.78
N CYS A 342 -22.50 13.45 -15.56
CA CYS A 342 -23.87 13.62 -15.07
C CYS A 342 -24.56 12.26 -15.01
N HIS A 343 -24.85 11.77 -13.80
CA HIS A 343 -25.43 10.45 -13.57
C HIS A 343 -26.75 10.50 -12.82
#